data_AF-A0A1F4EWB7-F1
#
_entry.id   AF-A0A1F4EWB7-F1
#
_cell.length_a   1.000
_cell.length_b   1.000
_cell.length_c   1.000
_cell.angle_alpha   90.00
_cell.angle_beta   90.00
_cell.angle_gamma   90.00
#
_symmetry.space_group_name_H-M   'P 1'
#
loop_
_entity.id
_entity.type
_entity.pdbx_description
1 polymer ?
#
loop_
_entity_poly.entity_id
_entity_poly.type
_entity_poly.pdbx_seq_one_letter_code
_entity_poly.pdbx_strand_id
1 'polypeptide(L)'
;MYPVYYPYYRTGADTMTLTVRLEPELERKLDAVCKRRKTTKSAVVTDLVRQFVAREPQLSAYEVARKIGLIGSVASGPSDISANAKKYVQRAIRAKYRR
;
A
#
# COMPACT_ATOMS: atom_id res chain seq x y z
N MET A 1 10.54 -2.43 -38.34
CA MET A 1 10.09 -3.15 -37.14
C MET A 1 11.32 -3.44 -36.30
N TYR A 2 11.63 -2.59 -35.32
CA TYR A 2 12.83 -2.76 -34.48
C TYR A 2 12.57 -3.84 -33.42
N PRO A 3 13.47 -4.82 -33.22
CA PRO A 3 13.33 -5.80 -32.16
C PRO A 3 13.46 -5.11 -30.80
N VAL A 4 12.43 -5.23 -29.99
CA VAL A 4 12.39 -4.72 -28.62
C VAL A 4 13.34 -5.56 -27.78
N TYR A 5 14.47 -4.98 -27.40
CA TYR A 5 15.45 -5.64 -26.53
C TYR A 5 14.90 -5.74 -25.11
N TYR A 6 14.37 -6.90 -24.74
CA TYR A 6 14.01 -7.23 -23.37
C TYR A 6 15.26 -7.79 -22.66
N PRO A 7 15.86 -7.07 -21.70
CA PRO A 7 16.94 -7.64 -20.90
C PRO A 7 16.38 -8.80 -20.08
N TYR A 8 17.02 -9.95 -20.20
CA TYR A 8 16.69 -11.18 -19.49
C TYR A 8 16.74 -10.98 -17.98
N TYR A 9 15.58 -10.80 -17.35
CA TYR A 9 15.42 -10.88 -15.90
C TYR A 9 15.63 -12.35 -15.50
N ARG A 10 16.87 -12.68 -15.11
CA ARG A 10 17.19 -13.94 -14.48
C ARG A 10 16.43 -14.01 -13.16
N THR A 11 15.42 -14.86 -13.13
CA THR A 11 14.54 -15.14 -12.00
C THR A 11 15.35 -15.72 -10.85
N GLY A 12 15.74 -14.84 -9.93
CA GLY A 12 16.44 -15.15 -8.69
C GLY A 12 16.34 -13.95 -7.75
N ALA A 13 15.15 -13.70 -7.22
CA ALA A 13 14.75 -12.55 -6.41
C ALA A 13 14.94 -11.18 -7.11
N ASP A 14 13.84 -10.55 -7.51
CA ASP A 14 13.80 -9.24 -8.17
C ASP A 14 14.17 -8.13 -7.16
N THR A 15 15.46 -7.98 -6.86
CA THR A 15 15.98 -6.91 -6.00
C THR A 15 16.58 -5.81 -6.86
N MET A 16 15.98 -4.63 -6.83
CA MET A 16 16.46 -3.42 -7.51
C MET A 16 17.49 -2.67 -6.65
N THR A 17 18.47 -2.03 -7.31
CA THR A 17 19.52 -1.24 -6.64
C THR A 17 19.14 0.24 -6.54
N LEU A 18 19.30 0.83 -5.36
CA LEU A 18 19.17 2.28 -5.11
C LEU A 18 20.56 2.87 -4.82
N THR A 19 21.00 3.82 -5.64
CA THR A 19 22.27 4.54 -5.43
C THR A 19 21.98 5.94 -4.91
N VAL A 20 22.54 6.29 -3.75
CA VAL A 20 22.37 7.61 -3.10
C VAL A 20 23.75 8.18 -2.80
N ARG A 21 23.92 9.49 -3.05
CA ARG A 21 25.13 10.22 -2.64
C ARG A 21 24.96 10.69 -1.20
N LEU A 22 25.93 10.37 -0.35
CA LEU A 22 25.97 10.79 1.05
C LEU A 22 27.10 11.80 1.25
N GLU A 23 26.89 12.75 2.14
CA GLU A 23 27.97 13.58 2.63
C GLU A 23 29.03 12.71 3.33
N PRO A 24 30.34 13.01 3.18
CA PRO A 24 31.40 12.17 3.73
C PRO A 24 31.31 11.96 5.25
N GLU A 25 30.88 12.98 5.99
CA GLU A 25 30.72 12.88 7.44
C GLU A 25 29.58 11.93 7.84
N LEU A 26 28.48 11.94 7.08
CA LEU A 26 27.34 11.07 7.32
C LEU A 26 27.69 9.62 7.00
N GLU A 27 28.43 9.38 5.92
CA GLU A 27 28.92 8.05 5.56
C GLU A 27 29.78 7.45 6.67
N ARG A 28 30.74 8.23 7.19
CA ARG A 28 31.62 7.82 8.30
C ARG A 28 30.82 7.49 9.57
N LYS A 29 29.85 8.33 9.93
CA LYS A 29 28.97 8.09 11.08
C LYS A 29 28.14 6.82 10.89
N LEU A 30 27.58 6.60 9.70
CA LEU A 30 26.82 5.39 9.37
C LEU A 30 27.70 4.15 9.47
N ASP A 31 28.92 4.18 8.95
CA ASP A 31 29.88 3.07 9.02
C ASP A 31 30.24 2.72 10.47
N ALA A 32 30.52 3.71 11.31
CA ALA A 32 30.81 3.51 12.72
C ALA A 32 29.63 2.88 13.49
N VAL A 33 28.40 3.31 13.18
CA VAL A 33 27.18 2.72 13.76
C VAL A 33 26.99 1.28 13.29
N CYS A 34 27.18 1.00 12.00
CA CYS A 34 27.05 -0.35 11.43
C CYS A 34 28.03 -1.33 12.08
N LYS A 35 29.29 -0.92 12.25
CA LYS A 35 30.33 -1.70 12.95
C LYS A 35 29.94 -2.00 14.39
N ARG A 36 29.49 -0.99 15.14
CA ARG A 36 29.07 -1.15 16.54
C ARG A 36 27.86 -2.09 16.68
N ARG A 37 26.92 -2.03 15.73
CA ARG A 37 25.69 -2.84 15.73
C ARG A 37 25.84 -4.20 15.03
N LYS A 38 27.02 -4.52 14.47
CA LYS A 38 27.26 -5.73 13.66
C LYS A 38 26.22 -5.92 12.55
N THR A 39 25.88 -4.83 11.86
CA THR A 39 24.91 -4.82 10.75
C THR A 39 25.53 -4.22 9.48
N THR A 40 24.91 -4.44 8.33
CA THR A 40 25.38 -3.89 7.05
C THR A 40 24.70 -2.56 6.73
N LYS A 41 25.38 -1.71 5.95
CA LYS A 41 24.80 -0.44 5.48
C LYS A 41 23.50 -0.66 4.71
N SER A 42 23.48 -1.69 3.85
CA SER A 42 22.29 -2.07 3.10
C SER A 42 21.14 -2.45 4.00
N ALA A 43 21.34 -3.28 5.03
CA ALA A 43 20.28 -3.65 5.96
C ALA A 43 19.70 -2.42 6.68
N VAL A 44 20.56 -1.53 7.17
CA VAL A 44 20.15 -0.29 7.83
C VAL A 44 19.34 0.60 6.89
N VAL A 45 19.81 0.81 5.66
CA VAL A 45 19.12 1.65 4.67
C VAL A 45 17.79 1.02 4.27
N THR A 46 17.75 -0.28 4.01
CA THR A 46 16.52 -0.99 3.66
C THR A 46 15.48 -0.90 4.78
N ASP A 47 15.89 -1.06 6.04
CA ASP A 47 14.97 -0.94 7.18
C ASP A 47 14.45 0.50 7.37
N LEU A 48 15.32 1.50 7.19
CA LEU A 48 14.91 2.90 7.26
C LEU A 48 13.93 3.26 6.14
N VAL A 49 14.19 2.81 4.91
CA VAL A 49 13.30 3.01 3.76
C VAL A 49 11.96 2.32 4.01
N ARG A 50 11.96 1.07 4.52
CA ARG A 50 10.74 0.35 4.88
C ARG A 50 9.92 1.12 5.91
N GLN A 51 10.56 1.62 6.95
CA GLN A 51 9.89 2.41 7.99
C GLN A 51 9.35 3.73 7.46
N PHE A 52 10.10 4.39 6.56
CA PHE A 52 9.66 5.64 5.94
C PHE A 52 8.39 5.42 5.10
N VAL A 53 8.39 4.41 4.23
CA VAL A 53 7.21 4.07 3.41
C VAL A 53 6.02 3.62 4.26
N ALA A 54 6.27 2.91 5.37
CA ALA A 54 5.19 2.48 6.27
C ALA A 54 4.52 3.65 7.02
N ARG A 55 5.19 4.80 7.16
CA ARG A 55 4.64 6.00 7.79
C ARG A 55 3.77 6.83 6.83
N GLU A 56 3.99 6.68 5.53
CA GLU A 56 3.11 7.32 4.55
C GLU A 56 1.71 6.72 4.66
N PRO A 57 0.65 7.56 4.69
CA PRO A 57 -0.71 7.06 4.73
C PRO A 57 -0.93 6.18 3.50
N GLN A 58 -1.06 4.88 3.74
CA GLN A 58 -1.53 3.97 2.71
C GLN A 58 -2.93 4.44 2.32
N LEU A 59 -3.26 4.32 1.02
CA LEU A 59 -4.55 4.68 0.43
C LEU A 59 -5.67 4.50 1.44
N SER A 60 -6.48 5.53 1.63
CA SER A 60 -7.63 5.48 2.52
C SER A 60 -8.50 4.26 2.19
N ALA A 61 -9.22 3.72 3.18
CA ALA A 61 -10.11 2.59 2.96
C ALA A 61 -11.09 2.83 1.78
N TYR A 62 -11.51 4.08 1.58
CA TYR A 62 -12.29 4.50 0.41
C TYR A 62 -11.52 4.32 -0.91
N GLU A 63 -10.28 4.79 -0.99
CA GLU A 63 -9.45 4.65 -2.20
C GLU A 63 -9.11 3.20 -2.51
N VAL A 64 -8.87 2.38 -1.49
CA VAL A 64 -8.70 0.92 -1.64
C VAL A 64 -9.98 0.31 -2.19
N ALA A 65 -11.14 0.57 -1.57
CA ALA A 65 -12.44 0.07 -1.99
C ALA A 65 -12.80 0.53 -3.42
N ARG A 66 -12.45 1.76 -3.79
CA ARG A 66 -12.63 2.27 -5.15
C ARG A 66 -11.72 1.56 -6.13
N LYS A 67 -10.44 1.38 -5.80
CA LYS A 67 -9.43 0.75 -6.67
C LYS A 67 -9.74 -0.71 -6.96
N ILE A 68 -10.24 -1.46 -5.98
CA ILE A 68 -10.64 -2.87 -6.17
C ILE A 68 -12.04 -3.02 -6.78
N GLY A 69 -12.70 -1.91 -7.14
CA GLY A 69 -14.04 -1.92 -7.74
C GLY A 69 -15.15 -2.32 -6.76
N LEU A 70 -14.91 -2.30 -5.45
CA LEU A 70 -15.90 -2.64 -4.43
C LEU A 70 -17.01 -1.59 -4.36
N ILE A 71 -16.66 -0.30 -4.46
CA ILE A 71 -17.64 0.79 -4.52
C ILE A 71 -18.40 0.70 -5.84
N GLY A 72 -19.71 0.46 -5.75
CA GLY A 72 -20.59 0.27 -6.92
C GLY A 72 -20.63 -1.14 -7.48
N SER A 73 -19.97 -2.13 -6.84
CA SER A 73 -20.01 -3.55 -7.26
C SER A 73 -21.41 -4.18 -7.18
N VAL A 74 -22.27 -3.67 -6.31
CA VAL A 74 -23.67 -4.13 -6.18
C VAL A 74 -24.56 -3.19 -6.99
N ALA A 75 -24.92 -3.61 -8.20
CA ALA A 75 -25.83 -2.87 -9.09
C ALA A 75 -27.31 -3.08 -8.74
N SER A 76 -27.64 -4.05 -7.88
CA SER A 76 -29.01 -4.40 -7.52
C SER A 76 -29.44 -3.72 -6.22
N GLY A 77 -30.31 -2.72 -6.32
CA GLY A 77 -30.93 -2.08 -5.18
C GLY A 77 -31.48 -0.69 -5.52
N PRO A 78 -32.37 -0.12 -4.69
CA PRO A 78 -32.78 1.26 -4.86
C PRO A 78 -31.59 2.22 -4.85
N SER A 79 -31.53 3.15 -5.80
CA SER A 79 -30.44 4.12 -5.93
C SER A 79 -30.31 5.08 -4.74
N ASP A 80 -31.34 5.15 -3.89
CA ASP A 80 -31.46 6.03 -2.73
C ASP A 80 -31.23 5.32 -1.38
N ILE A 81 -30.69 4.10 -1.37
CA ILE A 81 -30.42 3.34 -0.13
C ILE A 81 -29.61 4.17 0.87
N SER A 82 -28.57 4.87 0.42
CA SER A 82 -27.71 5.69 1.29
C SER A 82 -28.48 6.85 1.92
N ALA A 83 -29.31 7.55 1.14
CA ALA A 83 -30.08 8.70 1.60
C ALA A 83 -31.28 8.32 2.48
N ASN A 84 -31.89 7.16 2.25
CA ASN A 84 -33.11 6.72 2.93
C ASN A 84 -32.92 5.47 3.82
N ALA A 85 -31.69 5.16 4.22
CA ALA A 85 -31.34 3.95 4.99
C ALA A 85 -32.29 3.68 6.18
N LYS A 86 -32.61 4.73 6.96
CA LYS A 86 -33.53 4.64 8.10
C LYS A 86 -34.92 4.12 7.71
N LYS A 87 -35.48 4.60 6.60
CA LYS A 87 -36.81 4.19 6.12
C LYS A 87 -36.78 2.73 5.68
N TYR A 88 -35.74 2.32 4.97
CA TYR A 88 -35.57 0.94 4.52
C TYR A 88 -35.45 -0.05 5.69
N VAL A 89 -34.63 0.28 6.69
CA VAL A 89 -34.47 -0.53 7.90
C VAL A 89 -35.79 -0.62 8.69
N GLN A 90 -36.47 0.50 8.92
CA GLN A 90 -37.76 0.51 9.62
C GLN A 90 -38.82 -0.33 8.91
N ARG A 91 -38.86 -0.27 7.57
CA ARG A 91 -39.77 -1.10 6.77
C ARG A 91 -39.47 -2.59 6.94
N ALA A 92 -38.19 -2.98 6.92
CA ALA A 92 -37.79 -4.38 7.10
C ALA A 92 -38.13 -4.90 8.51
N ILE A 93 -37.89 -4.09 9.54
CA ILE A 93 -38.25 -4.39 10.93
C ILE A 93 -39.77 -4.59 11.06
N ARG A 94 -40.57 -3.62 10.59
CA ARG A 94 -42.04 -3.73 10.64
C ARG A 94 -42.55 -4.95 9.90
N ALA A 95 -41.98 -5.28 8.74
CA ALA A 95 -42.35 -6.48 7.99
C ALA A 95 -42.05 -7.77 8.76
N LYS A 96 -40.94 -7.81 9.51
CA LYS A 96 -40.55 -8.97 10.34
C LYS A 96 -41.48 -9.19 11.53
N TYR A 97 -41.91 -8.12 12.20
CA TYR A 97 -42.74 -8.17 13.41
C TYR A 97 -44.26 -8.08 13.16
N ARG A 98 -44.68 -8.03 11.90
CA ARG A 98 -46.11 -8.13 11.49
C ARG A 98 -46.57 -9.59 11.37
N ARG A 99 -45.76 -10.55 11.81
CA ARG A 99 -46.03 -11.98 11.76
C ARG A 99 -46.23 -12.51 13.16
#